data_AF-A0A6H1KQ53-F1
#
_entry.id   AF-A0A6H1KQ53-F1
#
_cell.length_a   1.000
_cell.length_b   1.000
_cell.length_c   1.000
_cell.angle_alpha   90.00
_cell.angle_beta   90.00
_cell.angle_gamma   90.00
#
_symmetry.space_group_name_H-M   'P 1'
#
loop_
_entity.id
_entity.type
_entity.pdbx_description
1 polymer ?
#
loop_
_entity_poly.entity_id
_entity_poly.type
_entity_poly.pdbx_seq_one_letter_code
_entity_poly.pdbx_strand_id
1 'polypeptide(L)'
;MSLEQDRASARGDVTDDEVREPSEEERAAWARVCRTATGMRHHEAKAALEAARETARSDTLTGQEALIAGAEVEEWERITEALADHAGAYDPDHDPFVQGELTARAHRTETAVRRR
;
A
#
# COMPACT_ATOMS: atom_id res chain seq x y z
N MET A 1 37.73 1.20 -43.57
CA MET A 1 38.64 1.18 -42.41
C MET A 1 38.11 2.23 -41.44
N SER A 2 37.12 1.96 -40.59
CA SER A 2 37.07 1.02 -39.45
C SER A 2 38.08 1.36 -38.36
N LEU A 3 37.60 2.06 -37.33
CA LEU A 3 37.89 1.89 -35.90
C LEU A 3 36.55 2.26 -35.21
N GLU A 4 35.71 1.29 -34.81
CA GLU A 4 35.66 0.72 -33.45
C GLU A 4 35.54 1.81 -32.36
N GLN A 5 34.31 2.06 -31.88
CA GLN A 5 33.72 1.46 -30.67
C GLN A 5 34.42 1.88 -29.37
N ASP A 6 33.73 2.70 -28.56
CA ASP A 6 33.76 2.50 -27.10
C ASP A 6 32.42 2.92 -26.45
N ARG A 7 31.76 1.89 -25.92
CA ARG A 7 30.97 1.80 -24.67
C ARG A 7 29.94 2.87 -24.28
N ALA A 8 28.70 2.39 -24.27
CA ALA A 8 27.92 2.14 -23.06
C ALA A 8 27.77 3.27 -22.03
N SER A 9 26.57 3.85 -22.00
CA SER A 9 25.84 4.01 -20.74
C SER A 9 24.37 3.71 -20.97
N ALA A 10 24.04 2.43 -20.88
CA ALA A 10 22.75 2.03 -20.35
C ALA A 10 22.74 2.43 -18.87
N ARG A 11 21.88 3.38 -18.47
CA ARG A 11 21.37 3.44 -17.09
C ARG A 11 20.18 4.41 -17.02
N GLY A 12 19.01 3.86 -16.77
CA GLY A 12 17.77 4.62 -16.63
C GLY A 12 16.51 3.90 -17.07
N ASP A 13 16.59 2.62 -17.48
CA ASP A 13 15.44 1.72 -17.46
C ASP A 13 15.24 1.26 -16.00
N VAL A 14 14.64 2.14 -15.19
CA VAL A 14 13.98 1.80 -13.93
C VAL A 14 12.78 2.75 -13.82
N THR A 15 11.76 2.45 -14.59
CA THR A 15 10.41 2.47 -14.04
C THR A 15 9.89 1.05 -14.21
N ASP A 16 10.54 0.12 -13.52
CA ASP A 16 9.89 -1.09 -13.03
C ASP A 16 8.92 -0.65 -11.92
N ASP A 17 7.98 0.23 -12.30
CA ASP A 17 6.65 0.28 -11.74
C ASP A 17 5.87 -0.80 -12.51
N GLU A 18 6.42 -2.01 -12.56
CA GLU A 18 5.54 -3.15 -12.69
C GLU A 18 4.64 -3.01 -11.47
N VAL A 19 3.34 -2.78 -11.72
CA VAL A 19 2.31 -2.78 -10.69
C VAL A 19 2.30 -4.18 -10.09
N ARG A 20 3.28 -4.44 -9.23
CA ARG A 20 3.48 -5.67 -8.50
C ARG A 20 2.24 -5.82 -7.66
N GLU A 21 1.57 -6.93 -7.84
CA GLU A 21 0.43 -7.23 -6.99
C GLU A 21 0.92 -7.22 -5.52
N PRO A 22 0.28 -6.44 -4.65
CA PRO A 22 0.65 -6.38 -3.24
C PRO A 22 0.53 -7.78 -2.64
N SER A 23 1.57 -8.18 -1.91
CA SER A 23 1.64 -9.47 -1.23
C SER A 23 0.53 -9.62 -0.20
N GLU A 24 0.31 -10.86 0.26
CA GLU A 24 -0.68 -11.11 1.33
C GLU A 24 -0.31 -10.37 2.64
N GLU A 25 0.98 -10.22 2.91
CA GLU A 25 1.49 -9.50 4.09
C GLU A 25 1.23 -7.99 3.98
N GLU A 26 1.49 -7.38 2.82
CA GLU A 26 1.16 -5.96 2.56
C GLU A 26 -0.35 -5.72 2.68
N ARG A 27 -1.19 -6.60 2.09
CA ARG A 27 -2.65 -6.52 2.21
C ARG A 27 -3.12 -6.72 3.66
N ALA A 28 -2.47 -7.60 4.42
CA ALA A 28 -2.77 -7.77 5.84
C ALA A 28 -2.42 -6.51 6.65
N ALA A 29 -1.35 -5.80 6.26
CA ALA A 29 -0.97 -4.51 6.81
C ALA A 29 -2.06 -3.45 6.54
N TRP A 30 -2.55 -3.36 5.29
CA TRP A 30 -3.67 -2.48 4.95
C TRP A 30 -4.93 -2.77 5.79
N ALA A 31 -5.30 -4.04 5.91
CA ALA A 31 -6.44 -4.44 6.72
C ALA A 31 -6.26 -4.09 8.21
N ARG A 32 -5.02 -4.11 8.72
CA ARG A 32 -4.70 -3.69 10.10
C ARG A 32 -4.84 -2.17 10.25
N VAL A 33 -4.37 -1.40 9.27
CA VAL A 33 -4.54 0.06 9.25
C VAL A 33 -6.01 0.42 9.24
N CYS A 34 -6.83 -0.17 8.35
CA CYS A 34 -8.28 0.03 8.31
C CYS A 34 -8.97 -0.24 9.66
N ARG A 35 -8.65 -1.36 10.32
CA ARG A 35 -9.20 -1.68 11.65
C ARG A 35 -8.79 -0.67 12.71
N THR A 36 -7.55 -0.18 12.65
CA THR A 36 -7.03 0.81 13.60
C THR A 36 -7.67 2.17 13.37
N ALA A 37 -7.86 2.55 12.11
CA ALA A 37 -8.46 3.81 11.72
C ALA A 37 -9.95 3.89 12.01
N THR A 38 -10.65 2.75 12.18
CA THR A 38 -12.11 2.72 12.36
C THR A 38 -12.53 3.61 13.54
N GLY A 39 -13.38 4.59 13.27
CA GLY A 39 -13.84 5.58 14.26
C GLY A 39 -12.94 6.82 14.41
N MET A 40 -11.76 6.86 13.80
CA MET A 40 -10.85 8.01 13.85
C MET A 40 -11.33 9.16 12.97
N ARG A 41 -11.11 10.39 13.41
CA ARG A 41 -11.30 11.59 12.57
C ARG A 41 -9.99 11.97 11.88
N HIS A 42 -10.07 12.85 10.88
CA HIS A 42 -8.93 13.29 10.05
C HIS A 42 -7.64 13.59 10.83
N HIS A 43 -7.70 14.34 11.93
CA HIS A 43 -6.49 14.69 12.71
C HIS A 43 -5.88 13.50 13.46
N GLU A 44 -6.69 12.54 13.89
CA GLU A 44 -6.24 11.31 14.56
C GLU A 44 -5.55 10.39 13.54
N ALA A 45 -6.17 10.22 12.36
CA ALA A 45 -5.56 9.49 11.25
C ALA A 45 -4.26 10.15 10.77
N LYS A 46 -4.22 11.48 10.68
CA LYS A 46 -3.01 12.22 10.32
C LYS A 46 -1.87 12.02 11.33
N ALA A 47 -2.18 12.02 12.63
CA ALA A 47 -1.17 11.75 13.65
C ALA A 47 -0.62 10.31 13.56
N ALA A 48 -1.50 9.34 13.28
CA ALA A 48 -1.10 7.95 13.04
C ALA A 48 -0.24 7.81 11.78
N LEU A 49 -0.58 8.52 10.70
CA LEU A 49 0.23 8.59 9.48
C LEU A 49 1.65 9.11 9.75
N GLU A 50 1.77 10.18 10.54
CA GLU A 50 3.08 10.73 10.90
C GLU A 50 3.92 9.71 11.68
N ALA A 51 3.32 8.96 12.60
CA ALA A 51 3.99 7.88 13.33
C ALA A 51 4.38 6.69 12.44
N ALA A 52 3.52 6.31 11.48
CA ALA A 52 3.81 5.27 10.51
C ALA A 52 5.00 5.66 9.61
N ARG A 53 5.02 6.92 9.13
CA ARG A 53 6.13 7.46 8.32
C ARG A 53 7.44 7.47 9.10
N GLU A 54 7.41 7.79 10.40
CA GLU A 54 8.59 7.71 11.24
C GLU A 54 9.11 6.28 11.38
N THR A 55 8.19 5.32 11.56
CA THR A 55 8.53 3.89 11.64
C THR A 55 9.14 3.40 10.32
N ALA A 56 8.54 3.75 9.18
CA ALA A 56 9.02 3.34 7.85
C ALA A 56 10.38 3.94 7.48
N ARG A 57 10.74 5.10 8.03
CA ARG A 57 12.07 5.71 7.87
C ARG A 57 13.15 5.07 8.74
N SER A 58 12.78 4.16 9.65
CA SER A 58 13.74 3.52 10.53
C SER A 58 14.69 2.62 9.74
N ASP A 59 16.00 2.88 9.84
CA ASP A 59 17.06 2.08 9.20
C ASP A 59 17.12 0.62 9.72
N THR A 60 16.30 0.25 10.71
CA THR A 60 16.23 -1.11 11.26
C THR A 60 15.37 -2.04 10.43
N LEU A 61 14.45 -1.52 9.60
CA LEU A 61 13.56 -2.34 8.77
C LEU A 61 14.29 -2.77 7.50
N THR A 62 14.21 -4.07 7.17
CA THR A 62 14.88 -4.60 5.97
C THR A 62 13.98 -5.55 5.19
N GLY A 63 14.19 -5.62 3.88
CA GLY A 63 13.47 -6.54 3.00
C GLY A 63 11.96 -6.41 3.13
N GLN A 64 11.29 -7.49 3.51
CA GLN A 64 9.83 -7.55 3.64
C GLN A 64 9.29 -6.58 4.69
N GLU A 65 9.99 -6.35 5.80
CA GLU A 65 9.51 -5.45 6.85
C GLU A 65 9.42 -4.00 6.37
N ALA A 66 10.36 -3.59 5.50
CA ALA A 66 10.33 -2.28 4.86
C ALA A 66 9.15 -2.16 3.87
N LEU A 67 8.83 -3.23 3.13
CA LEU A 67 7.68 -3.25 2.22
C LEU A 67 6.35 -3.16 3.00
N ILE A 68 6.22 -3.92 4.10
CA ILE A 68 5.04 -3.89 4.97
C ILE A 68 4.88 -2.49 5.58
N ALA A 69 5.95 -1.87 6.08
CA ALA A 69 5.88 -0.52 6.63
C ALA A 69 5.52 0.53 5.57
N GLY A 70 6.02 0.36 4.33
CA GLY A 70 5.60 1.18 3.19
C GLY A 70 4.12 1.05 2.90
N ALA A 71 3.61 -0.19 2.83
CA ALA A 71 2.20 -0.48 2.64
C ALA A 71 1.32 0.11 3.76
N GLU A 72 1.75 0.07 5.03
CA GLU A 72 1.03 0.73 6.12
C GLU A 72 0.97 2.25 5.94
N VAL A 73 2.06 2.90 5.51
CA VAL A 73 2.10 4.34 5.24
C VAL A 73 1.15 4.72 4.11
N GLU A 74 1.20 4.00 2.98
CA GLU A 74 0.32 4.24 1.84
C GLU A 74 -1.16 4.18 2.22
N GLU A 75 -1.54 3.19 3.05
CA GLU A 75 -2.93 3.07 3.49
C GLU A 75 -3.34 4.18 4.46
N TRP A 76 -2.43 4.61 5.35
CA TRP A 76 -2.68 5.77 6.21
C TRP A 76 -2.83 7.07 5.42
N GLU A 77 -2.08 7.24 4.33
CA GLU A 77 -2.21 8.39 3.42
C GLU A 77 -3.59 8.40 2.78
N ARG A 78 -3.99 7.27 2.19
CA ARG A 78 -5.30 7.11 1.56
C ARG A 78 -6.47 7.39 2.51
N ILE A 79 -6.41 6.86 3.74
CA ILE A 79 -7.44 7.11 4.76
C ILE A 79 -7.48 8.59 5.16
N THR A 80 -6.31 9.21 5.34
CA THR A 80 -6.23 10.63 5.70
C THR A 80 -6.82 11.50 4.60
N GLU A 81 -6.53 11.21 3.33
CA GLU A 81 -7.12 11.89 2.19
C GLU A 81 -8.63 11.72 2.13
N ALA A 82 -9.13 10.48 2.28
CA ALA A 82 -10.57 10.21 2.32
C ALA A 82 -11.29 10.99 3.44
N LEU A 83 -10.64 11.13 4.61
CA LEU A 83 -11.16 11.91 5.73
C LEU A 83 -11.02 13.42 5.57
N ALA A 84 -10.10 13.90 4.72
CA ALA A 84 -9.95 15.33 4.47
C ALA A 84 -11.18 15.88 3.72
N ASP A 85 -11.74 15.08 2.82
CA ASP A 85 -12.91 15.44 2.01
C ASP A 85 -14.25 15.15 2.73
N HIS A 86 -14.24 14.46 3.87
CA HIS A 86 -15.45 13.98 4.55
C HIS A 86 -15.48 14.41 6.02
N ALA A 87 -16.56 15.10 6.40
CA ALA A 87 -16.82 15.44 7.80
C ALA A 87 -17.39 14.20 8.53
N GLY A 88 -16.49 13.36 9.06
CA GLY A 88 -16.90 12.12 9.74
C GLY A 88 -15.75 11.38 10.40
N ALA A 89 -16.12 10.35 11.14
CA ALA A 89 -15.18 9.31 11.55
C ALA A 89 -15.00 8.31 10.40
N TYR A 90 -13.81 7.72 10.30
CA TYR A 90 -13.53 6.70 9.30
C TYR A 90 -14.40 5.46 9.54
N ASP A 91 -15.03 5.00 8.47
CA ASP A 91 -15.82 3.77 8.46
C ASP A 91 -15.42 2.92 7.25
N PRO A 92 -14.78 1.74 7.45
CA PRO A 92 -14.36 0.87 6.36
C PRO A 92 -15.54 0.29 5.56
N ASP A 93 -16.75 0.22 6.12
CA ASP A 93 -17.93 -0.25 5.39
C ASP A 93 -18.38 0.75 4.31
N HIS A 94 -17.99 2.02 4.47
CA HIS A 94 -18.30 3.10 3.54
C HIS A 94 -17.12 3.44 2.62
N ASP A 95 -16.00 2.73 2.74
CA ASP A 95 -14.77 2.99 1.99
C ASP A 95 -14.72 2.20 0.66
N PRO A 96 -14.77 2.86 -0.50
CA PRO A 96 -14.78 2.17 -1.80
C PRO A 96 -13.56 1.29 -2.07
N PHE A 97 -12.38 1.66 -1.54
CA PHE A 97 -11.16 0.87 -1.72
C PHE A 97 -11.27 -0.45 -0.96
N VAL A 98 -11.73 -0.40 0.30
CA VAL A 98 -11.93 -1.59 1.14
C VAL A 98 -12.97 -2.52 0.52
N GLN A 99 -14.10 -1.97 0.03
CA GLN A 99 -15.13 -2.75 -0.64
C GLN A 99 -14.61 -3.43 -1.93
N GLY A 100 -13.74 -2.74 -2.68
CA GLY A 100 -13.06 -3.31 -3.85
C GLY A 100 -12.16 -4.49 -3.51
N GLU A 101 -11.34 -4.35 -2.47
CA GLU A 101 -10.44 -5.42 -2.01
C GLU A 101 -11.19 -6.64 -1.48
N LEU A 102 -12.29 -6.43 -0.73
CA LEU A 102 -13.17 -7.50 -0.26
C LEU A 102 -13.78 -8.27 -1.44
N THR A 103 -14.27 -7.54 -2.45
CA THR A 103 -14.85 -8.13 -3.67
C THR A 103 -13.81 -8.94 -4.44
N ALA A 104 -12.60 -8.40 -4.62
CA ALA A 104 -11.50 -9.09 -5.30
C ALA A 104 -11.11 -10.38 -4.56
N ARG A 105 -11.08 -10.36 -3.22
CA ARG A 105 -10.80 -11.55 -2.40
C ARG A 105 -11.87 -12.62 -2.52
N ALA A 106 -13.15 -12.23 -2.54
CA ALA A 106 -14.26 -13.16 -2.75
C ALA A 106 -14.11 -13.88 -4.10
N HIS A 107 -13.85 -13.13 -5.17
CA HIS A 107 -13.63 -13.68 -6.51
C HIS A 107 -12.44 -14.66 -6.58
N ARG A 108 -11.32 -14.36 -5.91
CA ARG A 108 -10.18 -15.29 -5.85
C ARG A 108 -10.54 -16.60 -5.16
N THR A 109 -11.32 -16.52 -4.07
CA THR A 109 -11.76 -17.69 -3.31
C THR A 109 -12.73 -18.55 -4.12
N GLU A 110 -13.70 -17.93 -4.80
CA GLU A 110 -14.63 -18.62 -5.69
C GLU A 110 -13.92 -19.30 -6.86
N THR A 111 -12.95 -18.62 -7.47
CA THR A 111 -12.18 -19.17 -8.59
C THR A 111 -11.31 -20.35 -8.15
N ALA A 112 -10.75 -20.32 -6.94
CA ALA A 112 -9.99 -21.42 -6.37
C ALA A 112 -10.86 -22.65 -6.07
N VAL A 113 -12.08 -22.44 -5.56
CA VAL A 113 -13.05 -23.52 -5.29
C VAL A 113 -13.54 -24.17 -6.59
N ARG A 114 -13.75 -23.38 -7.65
CA ARG A 114 -14.26 -23.89 -8.93
C ARG A 114 -13.24 -24.69 -9.75
N ARG A 115 -11.96 -24.67 -9.37
CA ARG A 115 -10.86 -25.43 -10.00
C ARG A 115 -10.51 -26.73 -9.27
N ARG A 116 -11.24 -27.07 -8.19
CA ARG A 116 -11.17 -28.37 -7.50
C ARG A 116 -12.29 -29.29 -7.95
#